data_AF-A0A9W7ASJ7-F1
#
_entry.id   AF-A0A9W7ASJ7-F1
#
_cell.length_a   1.000
_cell.length_b   1.000
_cell.length_c   1.000
_cell.angle_alpha   90.00
_cell.angle_beta   90.00
_cell.angle_gamma   90.00
#
_symmetry.space_group_name_H-M   'P 1'
#
loop_
_entity.id
_entity.type
_entity.pdbx_description
1 polymer ?
#
loop_
_entity_poly.entity_id
_entity_poly.type
_entity_poly.pdbx_seq_one_letter_code
_entity_poly.pdbx_strand_id
1 'polypeptide(L)'
;MESPSRQHPDDGDYPIYVDNPLLSFYFQFCAVTVCMGLVYYFSLSLPLSLVTLYFLLRYIRYRRRIWLSKSTDSDVTSANRTFREFRRQVLWRIKEGHYNRKVKNAEMRFTRRRMRRAISTTEDSIEIPNLCNIPYSHGGFFGAAPFMLSVDRWLQILRQLMPDVYCEVARRVFSRSHYLIHWAENNPVCCAFGTIKSLGLEPPESNEDVFVTNPTLSEWKGAISTPGEGVEISPEEIEMTPLLDNTAQNISLLFETMMIAHGSTPQLVIEQAGIFSAANFNRVKRSKKSLGGGMTAVSWIQLYARALSLGVSTSHPPSTPLPMPPPNYFNDLENDELTLESALAEIQKITNQPLKLFLDLKSRYIPKKVWADLLLHMREINIEVTGVGSFVISELRGIATLVGTGVEEVFFFHTCGDLQRALHKGWIRKDDTIFFNGGSMLWEFPNTPRKLRGALSSSIRQLWAKGGSKEIKMSYKLRPYALCSPLSAPSTPFLQSTLQHYVSHYSLNVGVYVQEFAIDEVAASILITHVNNNPHVFNRGMAWGGISGKTISGVQPSSFGNTDGLWAQRLVGRSWDGNRMPGEEEPCSPLHLNKNR
;
A
#
# COMPACT_ATOMS: atom_id res chain seq x y z
N MET A 1 67.75 32.03 -5.01
CA MET A 1 68.14 30.87 -5.86
C MET A 1 66.88 30.44 -6.60
N GLU A 2 66.47 31.20 -7.60
CA GLU A 2 66.99 31.28 -8.98
C GLU A 2 66.01 30.57 -9.91
N SER A 3 65.22 31.39 -10.59
CA SER A 3 64.36 31.09 -11.71
C SER A 3 65.14 31.00 -13.02
N PRO A 4 64.88 30.00 -13.89
CA PRO A 4 65.16 30.10 -15.32
C PRO A 4 63.83 30.08 -16.11
N SER A 5 63.48 31.18 -16.78
CA SER A 5 63.84 31.54 -18.17
C SER A 5 63.08 30.74 -19.23
N ARG A 6 62.03 31.37 -19.78
CA ARG A 6 61.36 30.98 -21.03
C ARG A 6 62.33 31.11 -22.20
N GLN A 7 62.46 30.05 -22.98
CA GLN A 7 62.92 30.10 -24.37
C GLN A 7 61.79 29.57 -25.26
N HIS A 8 61.37 30.40 -26.22
CA HIS A 8 60.64 29.97 -27.40
C HIS A 8 61.61 29.25 -28.35
N PRO A 9 61.14 28.23 -29.07
CA PRO A 9 61.56 28.07 -30.46
C PRO A 9 60.36 28.03 -31.41
N ASP A 10 60.67 28.48 -32.62
CA ASP A 10 59.83 28.73 -33.77
C ASP A 10 59.15 27.50 -34.38
N ASP A 11 58.06 27.82 -35.08
CA ASP A 11 57.49 27.26 -36.31
C ASP A 11 58.07 25.95 -36.87
N GLY A 12 57.18 24.95 -36.94
CA GLY A 12 57.32 23.78 -37.78
C GLY A 12 55.95 23.25 -38.18
N ASP A 13 55.48 23.64 -39.36
CA ASP A 13 54.31 23.08 -40.04
C ASP A 13 54.45 21.55 -40.19
N TYR A 14 53.55 20.80 -39.55
CA TYR A 14 53.30 19.40 -39.86
C TYR A 14 51.81 19.21 -40.19
N PRO A 15 51.45 18.78 -41.41
CA PRO A 15 50.08 18.41 -41.71
C PRO A 15 49.79 17.05 -41.08
N ILE A 16 49.12 17.07 -39.93
CA ILE A 16 48.57 15.88 -39.30
C ILE A 16 47.25 15.55 -40.01
N TYR A 17 47.30 14.71 -41.05
CA TYR A 17 46.14 13.93 -41.48
C TYR A 17 46.13 12.63 -40.65
N VAL A 18 45.29 12.58 -39.61
CA VAL A 18 44.92 11.30 -38.99
C VAL A 18 43.59 10.88 -39.58
N ASP A 19 43.64 9.97 -40.55
CA ASP A 19 42.50 9.13 -40.90
C ASP A 19 42.21 8.22 -39.71
N ASN A 20 41.38 8.70 -38.78
CA ASN A 20 40.96 7.93 -37.62
C ASN A 20 39.67 7.16 -37.97
N PRO A 21 39.72 5.84 -38.21
CA PRO A 21 38.55 5.05 -38.58
C PRO A 21 37.45 5.05 -37.52
N LEU A 22 37.78 5.29 -36.25
CA LEU A 22 36.79 5.46 -35.18
C LEU A 22 35.99 6.76 -35.33
N LEU A 23 36.63 7.83 -35.82
CA LEU A 23 35.97 9.10 -36.08
C LEU A 23 35.01 8.98 -37.27
N SER A 24 35.42 8.29 -38.34
CA SER A 24 34.57 7.97 -39.48
C SER A 24 33.35 7.11 -39.09
N PHE A 25 33.56 6.08 -38.27
CA PHE A 25 32.47 5.25 -37.73
C PHE A 25 31.50 6.05 -36.85
N TYR A 26 32.02 6.95 -36.01
CA TYR A 26 31.21 7.83 -35.17
C TYR A 26 30.34 8.77 -36.01
N PHE A 27 30.89 9.37 -37.07
CA PHE A 27 30.11 10.22 -37.99
C PHE A 27 29.03 9.43 -38.75
N GLN A 28 29.34 8.22 -39.21
CA GLN A 28 28.34 7.35 -39.85
C GLN A 28 27.22 6.95 -38.89
N PHE A 29 27.55 6.61 -37.64
CA PHE A 29 26.56 6.27 -36.61
C PHE A 29 25.66 7.48 -36.25
N CYS A 30 26.24 8.67 -36.13
CA CYS A 30 25.50 9.91 -35.90
C CYS A 30 24.57 10.24 -37.08
N ALA A 31 25.05 10.12 -38.32
CA ALA A 31 24.25 10.35 -39.51
C ALA A 31 23.06 9.39 -39.61
N VAL A 32 23.27 8.10 -39.34
CA VAL A 32 22.18 7.10 -39.32
C VAL A 32 21.16 7.42 -38.22
N THR A 33 21.63 7.81 -37.02
CA THR A 33 20.75 8.15 -35.90
C THR A 33 19.91 9.40 -36.20
N VAL A 34 20.50 10.42 -36.82
CA VAL A 34 19.80 11.65 -37.23
C VAL A 34 18.79 11.35 -38.35
N CYS A 35 19.18 10.56 -39.36
CA CYS A 35 18.28 10.16 -40.44
C CYS A 35 17.10 9.33 -39.92
N MET A 36 17.33 8.38 -39.00
CA MET A 36 16.25 7.62 -38.36
C MET A 36 15.35 8.51 -37.50
N GLY A 37 15.92 9.49 -36.78
CA GLY A 37 15.17 10.50 -36.03
C GLY A 37 14.29 11.37 -36.93
N LEU A 38 14.81 11.82 -38.08
CA LEU A 38 14.06 12.61 -39.07
C LEU A 38 12.97 11.79 -39.75
N VAL A 39 13.25 10.56 -40.16
CA VAL A 39 12.25 9.66 -40.74
C VAL A 39 11.13 9.39 -39.74
N TYR A 40 11.46 9.13 -38.46
CA TYR A 40 10.47 8.94 -37.40
C TYR A 40 9.66 10.22 -37.12
N TYR A 41 10.33 11.38 -37.13
CA TYR A 41 9.66 12.68 -36.98
C TYR A 41 8.70 12.95 -38.13
N PHE A 42 9.10 12.77 -39.39
CA PHE A 42 8.22 12.99 -40.54
C PHE A 42 7.08 11.98 -40.64
N SER A 43 7.32 10.71 -40.34
CA SER A 43 6.28 9.67 -40.41
C SER A 43 5.22 9.77 -39.30
N LEU A 44 5.51 10.39 -38.15
CA LEU A 44 4.53 10.66 -37.09
C LEU A 44 3.95 12.07 -37.13
N SER A 45 4.73 13.08 -37.51
CA SER A 45 4.28 14.47 -37.52
C SER A 45 3.40 14.79 -38.71
N LEU A 46 3.68 14.25 -39.91
CA LEU A 46 2.91 14.58 -41.12
C LEU A 46 1.45 14.13 -41.02
N PRO A 47 1.12 12.90 -40.57
CA PRO A 47 -0.27 12.47 -40.41
C PRO A 47 -1.00 13.30 -39.33
N LEU A 48 -0.32 13.61 -38.23
CA LEU A 48 -0.90 14.41 -37.14
C LEU A 48 -1.15 15.86 -37.59
N SER A 49 -0.24 16.41 -38.40
CA SER A 49 -0.34 17.75 -38.99
C SER A 49 -1.46 17.82 -40.02
N LEU A 50 -1.62 16.80 -40.87
CA LEU A 50 -2.70 16.71 -41.85
C LEU A 50 -4.07 16.54 -41.20
N VAL A 51 -4.16 15.74 -40.12
CA VAL A 51 -5.38 15.61 -39.32
C VAL A 51 -5.73 16.93 -38.64
N THR A 52 -4.75 17.60 -38.04
CA THR A 52 -4.93 18.91 -37.40
C THR A 52 -5.34 19.98 -38.42
N LEU A 53 -4.70 19.99 -39.60
CA LEU A 53 -5.01 20.92 -40.69
C LEU A 53 -6.41 20.66 -41.26
N TYR A 54 -6.80 19.40 -41.46
CA TYR A 54 -8.15 19.02 -41.89
C TYR A 54 -9.20 19.55 -40.90
N PHE A 55 -8.96 19.39 -39.59
CA PHE A 55 -9.88 19.88 -38.56
C PHE A 55 -9.91 21.40 -38.46
N LEU A 56 -8.75 22.06 -38.57
CA LEU A 56 -8.64 23.52 -38.60
C LEU A 56 -9.42 24.09 -39.79
N LEU A 57 -9.25 23.51 -40.98
CA LEU A 57 -9.98 23.91 -42.19
C LEU A 57 -11.48 23.66 -42.07
N ARG A 58 -11.91 22.56 -41.44
CA ARG A 58 -13.33 22.28 -41.18
C ARG A 58 -13.92 23.28 -40.18
N TYR A 59 -13.19 23.62 -39.12
CA TYR A 59 -13.57 24.63 -38.14
C TYR A 59 -13.65 26.04 -38.76
N ILE A 60 -12.68 26.41 -39.60
CA ILE A 60 -12.68 27.68 -40.34
C ILE A 60 -13.88 27.76 -41.28
N ARG A 61 -14.11 26.73 -42.11
CA ARG A 61 -15.29 26.67 -43.01
C ARG A 61 -16.60 26.76 -42.24
N TYR A 62 -16.66 26.15 -41.05
CA TYR A 62 -17.84 26.17 -40.20
C TYR A 62 -18.08 27.54 -39.55
N ARG A 63 -17.05 28.16 -38.94
CA ARG A 63 -17.11 29.54 -38.42
C ARG A 63 -17.51 30.53 -39.50
N ARG A 64 -17.01 30.35 -40.72
CA ARG A 64 -17.38 31.18 -41.87
C ARG A 64 -18.86 31.03 -42.24
N ARG A 65 -19.45 29.83 -42.15
CA ARG A 65 -20.91 29.64 -42.36
C ARG A 65 -21.74 30.32 -41.27
N ILE A 66 -21.36 30.19 -40.01
CA ILE A 66 -22.05 30.86 -38.88
C ILE A 66 -22.02 32.38 -39.10
N TRP A 67 -20.84 32.93 -39.38
CA TRP A 67 -20.65 34.36 -39.61
C TRP A 67 -21.45 34.90 -40.80
N LEU A 68 -21.55 34.13 -41.88
CA LEU A 68 -22.34 34.50 -43.06
C LEU A 68 -23.85 34.35 -42.87
N SER A 69 -24.32 33.55 -41.91
CA SER A 69 -25.74 33.22 -41.75
C SER A 69 -26.58 34.24 -40.96
N LYS A 70 -26.01 35.35 -40.46
CA LYS A 70 -26.70 36.26 -39.50
C LYS A 70 -27.43 35.47 -38.38
N SER A 71 -26.82 34.38 -37.90
CA SER A 71 -27.49 33.47 -36.98
C SER A 71 -27.67 34.13 -35.61
N THR A 72 -28.76 33.79 -34.94
CA THR A 72 -29.03 34.23 -33.57
C THR A 72 -28.03 33.61 -32.59
N ASP A 73 -27.83 34.20 -31.40
CA ASP A 73 -26.92 33.66 -30.36
C ASP A 73 -27.23 32.20 -29.97
N SER A 74 -28.46 31.75 -30.19
CA SER A 74 -28.89 30.36 -29.95
C SER A 74 -28.15 29.35 -30.85
N ASP A 75 -27.89 29.71 -32.10
CA ASP A 75 -27.23 28.85 -33.10
C ASP A 75 -25.73 28.70 -32.79
N VAL A 76 -25.08 29.78 -32.33
CA VAL A 76 -23.68 29.78 -31.89
C VAL A 76 -23.49 28.89 -30.66
N THR A 77 -24.47 28.89 -29.74
CA THR A 77 -24.44 28.09 -28.53
C THR A 77 -24.61 26.59 -28.84
N SER A 78 -25.55 26.25 -29.71
CA SER A 78 -25.77 24.88 -30.22
C SER A 78 -24.55 24.34 -30.98
N ALA A 79 -23.94 25.18 -31.82
CA ALA A 79 -22.71 24.91 -32.54
C ALA A 79 -21.53 24.57 -31.61
N ASN A 80 -21.33 25.40 -30.58
CA ASN A 80 -20.29 25.19 -29.57
C ASN A 80 -20.52 23.91 -28.77
N ARG A 81 -21.78 23.56 -28.45
CA ARG A 81 -22.14 22.29 -27.81
C ARG A 81 -21.77 21.11 -28.70
N THR A 82 -22.12 21.17 -29.99
CA THR A 82 -21.82 20.11 -30.98
C THR A 82 -20.32 19.92 -31.16
N PHE A 83 -19.55 21.01 -31.24
CA PHE A 83 -18.09 20.93 -31.34
C PHE A 83 -17.44 20.39 -30.06
N ARG A 84 -17.95 20.76 -28.87
CA ARG A 84 -17.50 20.18 -27.60
C ARG A 84 -17.77 18.68 -27.54
N GLU A 85 -18.94 18.22 -27.95
CA GLU A 85 -19.27 16.79 -28.02
C GLU A 85 -18.40 16.05 -29.03
N PHE A 86 -18.20 16.60 -30.23
CA PHE A 86 -17.31 16.00 -31.22
C PHE A 86 -15.86 15.90 -30.70
N ARG A 87 -15.35 16.97 -30.07
CA ARG A 87 -14.01 16.94 -29.45
C ARG A 87 -13.92 15.89 -28.35
N ARG A 88 -14.96 15.73 -27.53
CA ARG A 88 -15.06 14.66 -26.52
C ARG A 88 -15.00 13.28 -27.19
N GLN A 89 -15.76 13.06 -28.26
CA GLN A 89 -15.77 11.78 -29.00
C GLN A 89 -14.41 11.46 -29.65
N VAL A 90 -13.75 12.43 -30.27
CA VAL A 90 -12.42 12.22 -30.88
C VAL A 90 -11.37 11.91 -29.82
N LEU A 91 -11.32 12.70 -28.74
CA LEU A 91 -10.41 12.43 -27.62
C LEU A 91 -10.70 11.08 -26.97
N TRP A 92 -11.97 10.68 -26.90
CA TRP A 92 -12.37 9.36 -26.42
C TRP A 92 -11.84 8.24 -27.32
N ARG A 93 -12.00 8.31 -28.65
CA ARG A 93 -11.46 7.31 -29.58
C ARG A 93 -9.92 7.22 -29.54
N ILE A 94 -9.23 8.36 -29.40
CA ILE A 94 -7.77 8.37 -29.24
C ILE A 94 -7.37 7.70 -27.93
N LYS A 95 -8.03 8.05 -26.82
CA LYS A 95 -7.83 7.40 -25.52
C LYS A 95 -8.12 5.91 -25.58
N GLU A 96 -9.15 5.51 -26.32
CA GLU A 96 -9.52 4.12 -26.57
C GLU A 96 -8.46 3.34 -27.31
N GLY A 97 -7.95 3.86 -28.42
CA GLY A 97 -6.85 3.23 -29.14
C GLY A 97 -5.60 3.07 -28.26
N HIS A 98 -5.24 4.09 -27.48
CA HIS A 98 -4.11 4.02 -26.56
C HIS A 98 -4.32 3.01 -25.42
N TYR A 99 -5.54 2.97 -24.87
CA TYR A 99 -5.92 2.06 -23.80
C TYR A 99 -5.89 0.60 -24.27
N ASN A 100 -6.54 0.30 -25.41
CA ASN A 100 -6.55 -1.03 -26.01
C ASN A 100 -5.13 -1.51 -26.34
N ARG A 101 -4.26 -0.62 -26.84
CA ARG A 101 -2.84 -0.93 -27.07
C ARG A 101 -2.11 -1.26 -25.76
N LYS A 102 -2.35 -0.52 -24.67
CA LYS A 102 -1.73 -0.81 -23.36
C LYS A 102 -2.16 -2.18 -22.83
N VAL A 103 -3.44 -2.50 -22.92
CA VAL A 103 -3.97 -3.78 -22.44
C VAL A 103 -3.45 -4.94 -23.29
N LYS A 104 -3.45 -4.80 -24.62
CA LYS A 104 -2.85 -5.80 -25.51
C LYS A 104 -1.36 -6.03 -25.22
N ASN A 105 -0.61 -4.96 -24.94
CA ASN A 105 0.78 -5.06 -24.53
C ASN A 105 0.94 -5.77 -23.18
N ALA A 106 0.05 -5.51 -22.23
CA ALA A 106 0.02 -6.18 -20.93
C ALA A 106 -0.27 -7.68 -21.08
N GLU A 107 -1.26 -8.03 -21.90
CA GLU A 107 -1.59 -9.42 -22.25
C GLU A 107 -0.40 -10.14 -22.88
N MET A 108 0.26 -9.55 -23.88
CA MET A 108 1.50 -10.12 -24.44
C MET A 108 2.59 -10.37 -23.39
N ARG A 109 2.72 -9.50 -22.37
CA ARG A 109 3.69 -9.68 -21.28
C ARG A 109 3.32 -10.85 -20.37
N PHE A 110 2.05 -10.95 -19.97
CA PHE A 110 1.56 -12.07 -19.18
C PHE A 110 1.67 -13.39 -19.94
N THR A 111 1.30 -13.43 -21.22
CA THR A 111 1.46 -14.61 -22.09
C THR A 111 2.93 -15.01 -22.22
N ARG A 112 3.86 -14.05 -22.44
CA ARG A 112 5.30 -14.33 -22.46
C ARG A 112 5.81 -14.87 -21.11
N ARG A 113 5.35 -14.33 -19.98
CA ARG A 113 5.71 -14.85 -18.65
C ARG A 113 5.19 -16.27 -18.49
N ARG A 114 3.95 -16.52 -18.90
CA ARG A 114 3.33 -17.85 -18.86
C ARG A 114 4.11 -18.84 -19.71
N MET A 115 4.51 -18.49 -20.92
CA MET A 115 5.37 -19.37 -21.74
C MET A 115 6.71 -19.68 -21.06
N ARG A 116 7.26 -18.75 -20.27
CA ARG A 116 8.49 -18.99 -19.49
C ARG A 116 8.27 -19.75 -18.19
N ARG A 117 7.07 -19.68 -17.59
CA ARG A 117 6.76 -20.19 -16.24
C ARG A 117 5.68 -21.28 -16.17
N ALA A 118 5.04 -21.64 -17.28
CA ALA A 118 4.12 -22.78 -17.36
C ALA A 118 4.83 -24.11 -17.00
N ILE A 119 6.15 -24.06 -16.79
CA ILE A 119 6.97 -25.15 -16.28
C ILE A 119 7.13 -25.08 -14.73
N SER A 120 6.94 -23.96 -14.01
CA SER A 120 7.32 -23.88 -12.56
C SER A 120 6.35 -23.24 -11.55
N THR A 121 5.17 -22.69 -11.90
CA THR A 121 4.33 -22.03 -10.86
C THR A 121 3.72 -22.96 -9.81
N THR A 122 3.49 -24.23 -10.15
CA THR A 122 3.15 -25.28 -9.17
C THR A 122 4.38 -25.75 -8.39
N GLU A 123 5.57 -25.58 -8.93
CA GLU A 123 6.84 -25.92 -8.26
C GLU A 123 7.31 -24.81 -7.30
N ASP A 124 6.86 -23.56 -7.51
CA ASP A 124 7.24 -22.40 -6.70
C ASP A 124 6.38 -22.20 -5.44
N SER A 125 5.28 -22.94 -5.27
CA SER A 125 4.49 -22.87 -4.03
C SER A 125 5.20 -23.63 -2.93
N ILE A 126 5.46 -22.95 -1.81
CA ILE A 126 6.06 -23.51 -0.62
C ILE A 126 4.96 -23.68 0.42
N GLU A 127 4.87 -24.90 0.97
CA GLU A 127 4.03 -25.16 2.12
C GLU A 127 4.64 -24.52 3.36
N ILE A 128 3.82 -23.77 4.08
CA ILE A 128 4.13 -23.24 5.41
C ILE A 128 3.12 -23.83 6.39
N PRO A 129 3.40 -23.82 7.70
CA PRO A 129 2.42 -24.25 8.68
C PRO A 129 1.11 -23.47 8.52
N ASN A 130 -0.02 -24.13 8.76
CA ASN A 130 -1.31 -23.46 8.79
C ASN A 130 -1.36 -22.53 10.00
N LEU A 131 -1.84 -21.31 9.82
CA LEU A 131 -2.15 -20.41 10.92
C LEU A 131 -3.41 -20.91 11.64
N CYS A 132 -3.32 -21.13 12.95
CA CYS A 132 -4.45 -21.58 13.75
C CYS A 132 -5.45 -20.46 14.06
N ASN A 133 -4.96 -19.23 14.19
CA ASN A 133 -5.78 -18.05 14.46
C ASN A 133 -5.31 -16.89 13.58
N ILE A 134 -6.16 -16.47 12.65
CA ILE A 134 -5.94 -15.31 11.78
C ILE A 134 -7.00 -14.27 12.17
N PRO A 135 -6.64 -13.29 13.00
CA PRO A 135 -7.58 -12.28 13.49
C PRO A 135 -8.08 -11.41 12.34
N TYR A 136 -7.19 -11.06 11.41
CA TYR A 136 -7.52 -10.39 10.18
C TYR A 136 -6.49 -10.68 9.08
N SER A 137 -6.90 -10.52 7.82
CA SER A 137 -6.05 -10.59 6.64
C SER A 137 -5.40 -9.24 6.37
N HIS A 138 -4.14 -9.12 6.76
CA HIS A 138 -3.37 -7.89 6.62
C HIS A 138 -3.26 -7.46 5.14
N GLY A 139 -3.51 -6.18 4.89
CA GLY A 139 -3.47 -5.56 3.55
C GLY A 139 -4.44 -6.16 2.54
N GLY A 140 -5.57 -6.74 2.96
CA GLY A 140 -6.55 -7.34 2.06
C GLY A 140 -6.02 -8.55 1.28
N PHE A 141 -5.33 -9.47 1.96
CA PHE A 141 -4.63 -10.61 1.35
C PHE A 141 -3.53 -10.23 0.36
N PHE A 142 -2.82 -9.14 0.63
CA PHE A 142 -1.72 -8.66 -0.20
C PHE A 142 -0.67 -9.76 -0.51
N GLY A 143 -0.26 -10.53 0.50
CA GLY A 143 0.70 -11.63 0.35
C GLY A 143 0.24 -12.74 -0.61
N ALA A 144 -1.07 -12.86 -0.86
CA ALA A 144 -1.65 -13.82 -1.79
C ALA A 144 -1.59 -13.35 -3.26
N ALA A 145 -1.23 -12.09 -3.52
CA ALA A 145 -1.25 -11.51 -4.85
C ALA A 145 -0.47 -12.29 -5.93
N PRO A 146 0.74 -12.83 -5.67
CA PRO A 146 1.43 -13.57 -6.70
C PRO A 146 0.77 -14.92 -7.01
N PHE A 147 0.01 -15.52 -6.06
CA PHE A 147 -0.84 -16.68 -6.35
C PHE A 147 -2.04 -16.27 -7.21
N MET A 148 -2.70 -15.17 -6.86
CA MET A 148 -3.82 -14.64 -7.64
C MET A 148 -3.43 -14.44 -9.10
N LEU A 149 -2.27 -13.82 -9.35
CA LEU A 149 -1.75 -13.56 -10.69
C LEU A 149 -1.37 -14.83 -11.47
N SER A 150 -1.20 -15.97 -10.80
CA SER A 150 -0.95 -17.26 -11.44
C SER A 150 -2.23 -17.95 -11.91
N VAL A 151 -3.40 -17.51 -11.43
CA VAL A 151 -4.69 -18.08 -11.79
C VAL A 151 -5.33 -17.24 -12.90
N ASP A 152 -5.41 -17.80 -14.11
CA ASP A 152 -5.93 -17.10 -15.31
C ASP A 152 -7.25 -16.39 -15.06
N ARG A 153 -8.19 -17.07 -14.40
CA ARG A 153 -9.50 -16.49 -14.07
C ARG A 153 -9.36 -15.19 -13.31
N TRP A 154 -8.55 -15.16 -12.25
CA TRP A 154 -8.35 -13.97 -11.42
C TRP A 154 -7.55 -12.89 -12.14
N LEU A 155 -6.65 -13.28 -13.04
CA LEU A 155 -5.97 -12.34 -13.92
C LEU A 155 -6.96 -11.65 -14.89
N GLN A 156 -7.95 -12.39 -15.41
CA GLN A 156 -9.03 -11.83 -16.23
C GLN A 156 -9.98 -10.93 -15.41
N ILE A 157 -10.32 -11.34 -14.18
CA ILE A 157 -11.10 -10.50 -13.25
C ILE A 157 -10.37 -9.18 -12.99
N LEU A 158 -9.06 -9.24 -12.69
CA LEU A 158 -8.24 -8.02 -12.51
C LEU A 158 -8.21 -7.16 -13.78
N ARG A 159 -8.07 -7.78 -14.96
CA ARG A 159 -8.12 -7.07 -16.25
C ARG A 159 -9.47 -6.40 -16.49
N GLN A 160 -10.58 -7.05 -16.13
CA GLN A 160 -11.93 -6.54 -16.34
C GLN A 160 -12.29 -5.45 -15.33
N LEU A 161 -12.04 -5.69 -14.04
CA LEU A 161 -12.45 -4.78 -12.97
C LEU A 161 -11.43 -3.69 -12.68
N MET A 162 -10.14 -3.93 -12.94
CA MET A 162 -9.06 -2.98 -12.69
C MET A 162 -8.00 -2.95 -13.80
N PRO A 163 -8.39 -2.62 -15.05
CA PRO A 163 -7.51 -2.67 -16.22
C PRO A 163 -6.25 -1.78 -16.14
N ASP A 164 -6.34 -0.64 -15.44
CA ASP A 164 -5.21 0.25 -15.20
C ASP A 164 -4.17 -0.39 -14.28
N VAL A 165 -4.64 -1.03 -13.20
CA VAL A 165 -3.83 -1.84 -12.29
C VAL A 165 -3.25 -3.04 -13.05
N TYR A 166 -4.06 -3.80 -13.78
CA TYR A 166 -3.61 -4.91 -14.63
C TYR A 166 -2.46 -4.49 -15.56
N CYS A 167 -2.58 -3.36 -16.24
CA CYS A 167 -1.53 -2.83 -17.11
C CYS A 167 -0.25 -2.43 -16.35
N GLU A 168 -0.36 -1.95 -15.12
CA GLU A 168 0.78 -1.65 -14.26
C GLU A 168 1.47 -2.92 -13.78
N VAL A 169 0.70 -3.88 -13.30
CA VAL A 169 1.19 -5.19 -12.86
C VAL A 169 1.92 -5.88 -14.01
N ALA A 170 1.34 -5.91 -15.21
CA ALA A 170 1.98 -6.49 -16.39
C ALA A 170 3.34 -5.86 -16.71
N ARG A 171 3.51 -4.57 -16.42
CA ARG A 171 4.79 -3.87 -16.62
C ARG A 171 5.85 -4.31 -15.62
N ARG A 172 5.42 -4.68 -14.41
CA ARG A 172 6.27 -5.06 -13.27
C ARG A 172 6.32 -6.55 -13.01
N VAL A 173 5.60 -7.34 -13.80
CA VAL A 173 5.53 -8.79 -13.69
C VAL A 173 6.89 -9.46 -13.91
N PHE A 174 7.87 -8.78 -14.49
CA PHE A 174 9.26 -9.25 -14.60
C PHE A 174 10.21 -8.54 -13.63
N SER A 175 9.70 -7.60 -12.83
CA SER A 175 10.44 -6.87 -11.82
C SER A 175 10.51 -7.67 -10.52
N ARG A 176 11.37 -7.23 -9.60
CA ARG A 176 11.45 -7.79 -8.25
C ARG A 176 10.09 -7.67 -7.53
N SER A 177 9.78 -8.65 -6.68
CA SER A 177 8.54 -8.79 -5.90
C SER A 177 8.11 -7.48 -5.22
N HIS A 178 9.05 -6.71 -4.68
CA HIS A 178 8.72 -5.47 -3.97
C HIS A 178 8.08 -4.38 -4.86
N TYR A 179 8.32 -4.39 -6.17
CA TYR A 179 7.63 -3.45 -7.07
C TYR A 179 6.16 -3.80 -7.32
N LEU A 180 5.75 -5.00 -6.94
CA LEU A 180 4.39 -5.49 -6.98
C LEU A 180 3.64 -5.25 -5.66
N ILE A 181 4.24 -4.58 -4.66
CA ILE A 181 3.58 -4.36 -3.36
C ILE A 181 2.40 -3.40 -3.48
N HIS A 182 2.68 -2.19 -3.94
CA HIS A 182 1.76 -1.05 -3.86
C HIS A 182 0.44 -1.17 -4.63
N TRP A 183 0.26 -2.19 -5.48
CA TRP A 183 -0.99 -2.36 -6.20
C TRP A 183 -1.92 -3.40 -5.56
N ALA A 184 -1.36 -4.33 -4.80
CA ALA A 184 -2.08 -5.47 -4.26
C ALA A 184 -2.56 -5.22 -2.82
N GLU A 185 -1.91 -4.31 -2.11
CA GLU A 185 -2.33 -3.87 -0.78
C GLU A 185 -3.65 -3.10 -0.84
N ASN A 186 -4.62 -3.53 -0.02
CA ASN A 186 -6.00 -3.03 0.01
C ASN A 186 -6.68 -3.09 -1.36
N ASN A 187 -6.29 -4.06 -2.20
CA ASN A 187 -6.87 -4.25 -3.52
C ASN A 187 -8.12 -5.13 -3.43
N PRO A 188 -9.31 -4.66 -3.85
CA PRO A 188 -10.56 -5.42 -3.69
C PRO A 188 -10.55 -6.75 -4.47
N VAL A 189 -9.84 -6.83 -5.60
CA VAL A 189 -9.73 -8.09 -6.36
C VAL A 189 -8.82 -9.09 -5.64
N CYS A 190 -7.74 -8.61 -5.02
CA CYS A 190 -6.85 -9.45 -4.20
C CYS A 190 -7.55 -9.94 -2.94
N CYS A 191 -8.30 -9.04 -2.28
CA CYS A 191 -9.10 -9.37 -1.11
C CYS A 191 -10.17 -10.42 -1.44
N ALA A 192 -10.89 -10.27 -2.57
CA ALA A 192 -11.87 -11.25 -3.03
C ALA A 192 -11.24 -12.61 -3.34
N PHE A 193 -10.05 -12.64 -3.94
CA PHE A 193 -9.30 -13.88 -4.18
C PHE A 193 -8.97 -14.59 -2.86
N GLY A 194 -8.39 -13.85 -1.90
CA GLY A 194 -8.07 -14.39 -0.59
C GLY A 194 -9.30 -14.86 0.18
N THR A 195 -10.40 -14.11 0.12
CA THR A 195 -11.70 -14.48 0.71
C THR A 195 -12.18 -15.82 0.15
N ILE A 196 -12.26 -15.97 -1.18
CA ILE A 196 -12.73 -17.22 -1.81
C ILE A 196 -11.80 -18.40 -1.50
N LYS A 197 -10.49 -18.16 -1.44
CA LYS A 197 -9.53 -19.19 -1.01
C LYS A 197 -9.69 -19.56 0.45
N SER A 198 -10.12 -18.60 1.27
CA SER A 198 -10.34 -18.80 2.69
C SER A 198 -11.67 -19.47 2.99
N LEU A 199 -12.73 -19.32 2.18
CA LEU A 199 -14.06 -19.95 2.36
C LEU A 199 -14.06 -21.51 2.40
N GLY A 200 -12.89 -22.17 2.45
CA GLY A 200 -12.69 -23.59 2.82
C GLY A 200 -12.08 -23.82 4.22
N LEU A 201 -11.96 -22.76 5.03
CA LEU A 201 -11.75 -22.62 6.48
C LEU A 201 -12.61 -21.39 6.88
N GLU A 202 -12.84 -21.05 8.16
CA GLU A 202 -13.63 -19.82 8.44
C GLU A 202 -12.93 -18.58 7.83
N PRO A 203 -13.65 -17.68 7.12
CA PRO A 203 -13.03 -16.54 6.47
C PRO A 203 -12.45 -15.59 7.55
N PRO A 204 -11.15 -15.25 7.50
CA PRO A 204 -10.60 -14.23 8.38
C PRO A 204 -11.18 -12.85 8.05
N GLU A 205 -11.27 -11.98 9.05
CA GLU A 205 -11.73 -10.59 8.88
C GLU A 205 -10.81 -9.84 7.89
N SER A 206 -11.32 -9.01 6.99
CA SER A 206 -10.45 -8.22 6.10
C SER A 206 -10.00 -6.93 6.80
N ASN A 207 -8.68 -6.65 6.80
CA ASN A 207 -8.16 -5.37 7.26
C ASN A 207 -7.91 -4.43 6.09
N GLU A 208 -8.51 -3.24 6.18
CA GLU A 208 -8.39 -2.18 5.20
C GLU A 208 -7.82 -0.92 5.86
N ASP A 209 -6.79 -0.32 5.25
CA ASP A 209 -6.24 0.96 5.69
C ASP A 209 -7.17 2.10 5.30
N VAL A 210 -7.66 2.85 6.30
CA VAL A 210 -8.70 3.87 6.10
C VAL A 210 -8.15 5.28 6.27
N PHE A 211 -8.36 6.09 5.23
CA PHE A 211 -8.12 7.52 5.17
C PHE A 211 -9.45 8.26 5.03
N VAL A 212 -9.82 9.02 6.04
CA VAL A 212 -11.00 9.88 5.99
C VAL A 212 -10.58 11.31 5.66
N THR A 213 -11.22 11.95 4.67
CA THR A 213 -11.23 13.41 4.58
C THR A 213 -12.16 13.94 5.63
N ASN A 214 -11.75 14.98 6.33
CA ASN A 214 -12.72 15.86 6.95
C ASN A 214 -12.96 17.04 5.98
N PRO A 215 -14.07 17.04 5.20
CA PRO A 215 -14.40 18.17 4.31
C PRO A 215 -14.62 19.47 5.09
N THR A 216 -15.01 19.39 6.37
CA THR A 216 -15.20 20.53 7.26
C THR A 216 -13.93 20.93 8.00
N LEU A 217 -12.76 20.26 7.87
CA LEU A 217 -11.58 20.61 8.67
C LEU A 217 -10.96 21.96 8.29
N SER A 218 -11.17 22.45 7.06
CA SER A 218 -10.84 23.84 6.70
C SER A 218 -11.77 24.86 7.35
N GLU A 219 -13.03 24.50 7.61
CA GLU A 219 -14.01 25.33 8.31
C GLU A 219 -13.85 25.22 9.83
N TRP A 220 -13.55 24.03 10.36
CA TRP A 220 -13.21 23.77 11.75
C TRP A 220 -11.88 24.45 12.14
N LYS A 221 -10.86 24.42 11.28
CA LYS A 221 -9.62 25.19 11.53
C LYS A 221 -9.84 26.70 11.49
N GLY A 222 -10.85 27.19 10.77
CA GLY A 222 -11.28 28.59 10.83
C GLY A 222 -11.98 28.94 12.15
N ALA A 223 -12.65 27.98 12.79
CA ALA A 223 -13.17 28.13 14.15
C ALA A 223 -12.10 27.92 15.24
N ILE A 224 -11.01 27.21 14.92
CA ILE A 224 -9.90 26.87 15.84
C ILE A 224 -8.66 27.78 15.61
N SER A 225 -8.71 28.75 14.70
CA SER A 225 -7.59 29.67 14.47
C SER A 225 -7.43 30.67 15.62
N THR A 226 -6.40 30.38 16.43
CA THR A 226 -5.65 31.20 17.40
C THR A 226 -6.40 31.69 18.65
N PRO A 227 -6.40 30.91 19.74
CA PRO A 227 -6.16 31.50 21.05
C PRO A 227 -4.76 32.11 21.03
N GLY A 228 -4.62 33.35 21.49
CA GLY A 228 -3.32 33.99 21.66
C GLY A 228 -2.36 33.07 22.42
N GLU A 229 -1.07 33.14 22.06
CA GLU A 229 0.02 32.42 22.71
C GLU A 229 -0.15 32.45 24.25
N GLY A 230 -0.49 31.31 24.87
CA GLY A 230 -0.41 31.15 26.32
C GLY A 230 -1.61 30.52 27.05
N VAL A 231 -2.71 30.15 26.39
CA VAL A 231 -3.82 29.45 27.07
C VAL A 231 -3.86 27.99 26.64
N GLU A 232 -3.47 27.08 27.56
CA GLU A 232 -3.82 25.66 27.47
C GLU A 232 -5.34 25.53 27.59
N ILE A 233 -6.03 25.54 26.44
CA ILE A 233 -7.44 25.14 26.41
C ILE A 233 -7.45 23.63 26.58
N SER A 234 -8.11 23.15 27.64
CA SER A 234 -8.32 21.71 27.82
C SER A 234 -9.11 21.19 26.61
N PRO A 235 -8.72 20.08 25.96
CA PRO A 235 -9.42 19.54 24.80
C PRO A 235 -10.90 19.17 25.06
N GLU A 236 -11.36 19.22 26.31
CA GLU A 236 -12.68 18.80 26.75
C GLU A 236 -13.74 19.92 26.70
N GLU A 237 -13.35 21.21 26.57
CA GLU A 237 -14.27 22.35 26.67
C GLU A 237 -14.62 23.05 25.34
N ILE A 238 -14.20 22.51 24.19
CA ILE A 238 -14.68 23.03 22.90
C ILE A 238 -16.10 22.50 22.66
N GLU A 239 -17.10 23.25 23.14
CA GLU A 239 -18.53 23.02 22.86
C GLU A 239 -18.78 22.98 21.34
N MET A 240 -18.90 21.77 20.78
CA MET A 240 -19.14 21.52 19.35
C MET A 240 -20.61 21.65 18.92
N THR A 241 -21.39 22.47 19.61
CA THR A 241 -22.85 22.31 19.67
C THR A 241 -23.66 22.75 18.43
N PRO A 242 -23.26 23.73 17.57
CA PRO A 242 -24.16 24.16 16.48
C PRO A 242 -24.02 23.42 15.13
N LEU A 243 -22.97 22.61 14.93
CA LEU A 243 -22.69 21.96 13.63
C LEU A 243 -23.19 20.50 13.54
N LEU A 244 -23.85 20.02 14.60
CA LEU A 244 -24.37 18.65 14.74
C LEU A 244 -25.84 18.50 14.30
N ASP A 245 -26.53 19.58 13.90
CA ASP A 245 -27.95 19.49 13.50
C ASP A 245 -28.18 18.71 12.19
N ASN A 246 -27.11 18.38 11.45
CA ASN A 246 -27.18 17.53 10.26
C ASN A 246 -26.22 16.33 10.29
N THR A 247 -26.01 15.76 11.50
CA THR A 247 -24.99 14.73 11.76
C THR A 247 -25.11 13.52 10.82
N ALA A 248 -26.32 12.99 10.59
CA ALA A 248 -26.49 11.80 9.75
C ALA A 248 -26.06 12.00 8.29
N GLN A 249 -26.46 13.13 7.67
CA GLN A 249 -26.06 13.44 6.28
C GLN A 249 -24.55 13.65 6.17
N ASN A 250 -23.94 14.33 7.14
CA ASN A 250 -22.51 14.56 7.17
C ASN A 250 -21.72 13.27 7.33
N ILE A 251 -22.20 12.33 8.15
CA ILE A 251 -21.55 11.03 8.35
C ILE A 251 -21.72 10.12 7.12
N SER A 252 -22.88 10.13 6.46
CA SER A 252 -23.07 9.45 5.17
C SER A 252 -22.09 9.96 4.12
N LEU A 253 -21.96 11.28 3.99
CA LEU A 253 -20.98 11.90 3.09
C LEU A 253 -19.53 11.57 3.50
N LEU A 254 -19.27 11.47 4.81
CA LEU A 254 -17.95 11.07 5.33
C LEU A 254 -17.60 9.66 4.88
N PHE A 255 -18.54 8.72 4.98
CA PHE A 255 -18.36 7.35 4.51
C PHE A 255 -18.18 7.27 3.00
N GLU A 256 -18.97 8.01 2.23
CA GLU A 256 -18.86 8.06 0.75
C GLU A 256 -17.51 8.64 0.28
N THR A 257 -16.95 9.58 1.05
CA THR A 257 -15.67 10.23 0.74
C THR A 257 -14.47 9.59 1.44
N MET A 258 -14.71 8.66 2.36
CA MET A 258 -13.69 7.83 3.00
C MET A 258 -12.94 7.03 1.94
N MET A 259 -11.62 7.05 2.01
CA MET A 259 -10.76 6.31 1.10
C MET A 259 -10.09 5.14 1.79
N ILE A 260 -10.08 4.01 1.10
CA ILE A 260 -9.26 2.85 1.45
C ILE A 260 -7.95 2.95 0.65
N ALA A 261 -6.81 3.06 1.34
CA ALA A 261 -5.51 3.25 0.70
C ALA A 261 -4.37 2.86 1.64
N HIS A 262 -3.22 2.43 1.11
CA HIS A 262 -2.03 2.17 1.94
C HIS A 262 -1.25 3.45 2.33
N GLY A 263 -1.31 4.48 1.49
CA GLY A 263 -0.35 5.59 1.53
C GLY A 263 1.03 5.17 1.00
N SER A 264 1.98 6.10 0.97
CA SER A 264 3.37 5.81 0.57
C SER A 264 4.33 5.83 1.76
N THR A 265 5.44 5.09 1.73
CA THR A 265 6.41 5.09 2.84
C THR A 265 6.92 6.49 3.21
N PRO A 266 7.29 7.36 2.24
CA PRO A 266 7.66 8.74 2.58
C PRO A 266 6.52 9.52 3.22
N GLN A 267 5.27 9.22 2.86
CA GLN A 267 4.09 9.83 3.46
C GLN A 267 3.93 9.39 4.93
N LEU A 268 4.07 8.10 5.25
CA LEU A 268 4.02 7.61 6.63
C LEU A 268 5.09 8.27 7.52
N VAL A 269 6.30 8.48 6.97
CA VAL A 269 7.38 9.18 7.69
C VAL A 269 7.04 10.65 7.92
N ILE A 270 6.48 11.33 6.92
CA ILE A 270 6.05 12.74 7.03
C ILE A 270 4.88 12.87 8.03
N GLU A 271 3.94 11.93 8.02
CA GLU A 271 2.81 11.85 8.95
C GLU A 271 3.26 11.67 10.39
N GLN A 272 4.20 10.76 10.64
CA GLN A 272 4.78 10.55 11.96
C GLN A 272 5.55 11.77 12.47
N ALA A 273 6.13 12.56 11.56
CA ALA A 273 6.78 13.81 11.92
C ALA A 273 5.78 14.95 12.24
N GLY A 274 4.47 14.72 12.06
CA GLY A 274 3.42 15.73 12.29
C GLY A 274 3.38 16.84 11.25
N ILE A 275 4.18 16.75 10.19
CA ILE A 275 4.35 17.81 9.19
C ILE A 275 3.34 17.57 8.05
N PHE A 276 2.42 18.50 7.79
CA PHE A 276 1.48 18.50 6.65
C PHE A 276 0.36 17.43 6.62
N SER A 277 -0.31 17.15 7.73
CA SER A 277 -1.46 16.20 7.77
C SER A 277 -2.53 16.44 6.68
N ALA A 278 -2.87 17.69 6.38
CA ALA A 278 -3.86 18.05 5.36
C ALA A 278 -3.41 17.80 3.90
N ALA A 279 -2.10 17.73 3.64
CA ALA A 279 -1.58 17.45 2.30
C ALA A 279 -1.73 15.97 1.93
N ASN A 280 -1.81 15.08 2.93
CA ASN A 280 -1.74 13.64 2.73
C ASN A 280 -3.00 13.08 2.07
N PHE A 281 -4.19 13.39 2.57
CA PHE A 281 -5.42 12.89 1.95
C PHE A 281 -5.52 13.34 0.48
N ASN A 282 -5.31 14.63 0.22
CA ASN A 282 -5.37 15.17 -1.15
C ASN A 282 -4.33 14.52 -2.07
N ARG A 283 -3.17 14.15 -1.53
CA ARG A 283 -2.14 13.45 -2.28
C ARG A 283 -2.52 11.99 -2.55
N VAL A 284 -3.06 11.27 -1.56
CA VAL A 284 -3.55 9.90 -1.76
C VAL A 284 -4.67 9.89 -2.80
N LYS A 285 -5.61 10.84 -2.74
CA LYS A 285 -6.71 11.00 -3.70
C LYS A 285 -6.22 11.22 -5.14
N ARG A 286 -5.09 11.91 -5.31
CA ARG A 286 -4.47 12.18 -6.63
C ARG A 286 -3.52 11.08 -7.08
N SER A 287 -3.11 10.19 -6.17
CA SER A 287 -2.17 9.12 -6.49
C SER A 287 -2.88 8.02 -7.28
N LYS A 288 -2.14 7.35 -8.18
CA LYS A 288 -2.72 6.23 -8.94
C LYS A 288 -2.98 5.07 -8.00
N LYS A 289 -4.09 4.34 -8.22
CA LYS A 289 -4.45 3.13 -7.44
C LYS A 289 -3.28 2.13 -7.33
N SER A 290 -2.52 1.95 -8.41
CA SER A 290 -1.34 1.06 -8.46
C SER A 290 -0.05 1.59 -7.80
N LEU A 291 -0.10 2.77 -7.21
CA LEU A 291 1.02 3.48 -6.58
C LEU A 291 0.68 3.95 -5.16
N GLY A 292 -0.18 3.22 -4.45
CA GLY A 292 -0.64 3.60 -3.11
C GLY A 292 -1.70 4.70 -3.09
N GLY A 293 -2.28 5.04 -4.24
CA GLY A 293 -3.51 5.82 -4.31
C GLY A 293 -4.71 4.98 -3.86
N GLY A 294 -5.68 5.65 -3.25
CA GLY A 294 -6.87 4.99 -2.69
C GLY A 294 -8.03 4.87 -3.66
N MET A 295 -9.08 4.22 -3.17
CA MET A 295 -10.43 4.28 -3.73
C MET A 295 -11.42 4.60 -2.62
N THR A 296 -12.57 5.18 -2.95
CA THR A 296 -13.60 5.42 -1.95
C THR A 296 -14.11 4.09 -1.39
N ALA A 297 -14.59 4.09 -0.14
CA ALA A 297 -15.09 2.88 0.51
C ALA A 297 -16.23 2.23 -0.29
N VAL A 298 -17.17 3.04 -0.80
CA VAL A 298 -18.28 2.58 -1.66
C VAL A 298 -17.74 1.88 -2.91
N SER A 299 -16.84 2.52 -3.67
CA SER A 299 -16.27 1.91 -4.87
C SER A 299 -15.46 0.66 -4.57
N TRP A 300 -14.77 0.61 -3.42
CA TRP A 300 -14.04 -0.57 -2.97
C TRP A 300 -14.99 -1.75 -2.74
N ILE A 301 -16.07 -1.54 -1.98
CA ILE A 301 -17.07 -2.55 -1.66
C ILE A 301 -17.75 -3.07 -2.94
N GLN A 302 -18.12 -2.16 -3.86
CA GLN A 302 -18.71 -2.54 -5.14
C GLN A 302 -17.75 -3.39 -6.00
N LEU A 303 -16.46 -3.01 -6.07
CA LEU A 303 -15.45 -3.78 -6.81
C LEU A 303 -15.19 -5.13 -6.15
N TYR A 304 -15.16 -5.19 -4.81
CA TYR A 304 -14.99 -6.41 -4.04
C TYR A 304 -16.17 -7.37 -4.28
N ALA A 305 -17.41 -6.90 -4.18
CA ALA A 305 -18.61 -7.68 -4.47
C ALA A 305 -18.61 -8.26 -5.90
N ARG A 306 -18.27 -7.43 -6.90
CA ARG A 306 -18.16 -7.88 -8.29
C ARG A 306 -17.04 -8.90 -8.47
N ALA A 307 -15.89 -8.70 -7.83
CA ALA A 307 -14.77 -9.63 -7.89
C ALA A 307 -15.12 -10.98 -7.25
N LEU A 308 -15.85 -10.98 -6.12
CA LEU A 308 -16.38 -12.19 -5.48
C LEU A 308 -17.34 -12.94 -6.41
N SER A 309 -18.35 -12.27 -6.96
CA SER A 309 -19.34 -12.89 -7.85
C SER A 309 -18.66 -13.50 -9.09
N LEU A 310 -17.76 -12.75 -9.74
CA LEU A 310 -16.95 -13.25 -10.85
C LEU A 310 -15.96 -14.35 -10.42
N GLY A 311 -15.57 -14.44 -9.16
CA GLY A 311 -14.69 -15.48 -8.60
C GLY A 311 -15.43 -16.78 -8.28
N VAL A 312 -16.71 -16.72 -7.92
CA VAL A 312 -17.56 -17.88 -7.58
C VAL A 312 -18.23 -18.51 -8.81
N SER A 313 -18.69 -17.71 -9.79
CA SER A 313 -19.44 -18.20 -10.95
C SER A 313 -18.78 -19.41 -11.64
N THR A 314 -19.35 -20.60 -11.53
CA THR A 314 -18.74 -21.86 -11.98
C THR A 314 -18.72 -22.04 -13.50
N SER A 315 -19.35 -21.13 -14.24
CA SER A 315 -19.24 -21.08 -15.70
C SER A 315 -17.76 -21.17 -16.07
N HIS A 316 -17.39 -22.19 -16.85
CA HIS A 316 -16.03 -22.38 -17.33
C HIS A 316 -15.42 -21.04 -17.74
N PRO A 317 -14.13 -20.80 -17.44
CA PRO A 317 -13.47 -19.58 -17.91
C PRO A 317 -13.79 -19.50 -19.40
N PRO A 318 -14.44 -18.42 -19.86
CA PRO A 318 -14.89 -18.36 -21.23
C PRO A 318 -13.67 -18.64 -22.09
N SER A 319 -13.78 -19.66 -22.96
CA SER A 319 -12.71 -20.03 -23.88
C SER A 319 -12.27 -18.83 -24.73
N THR A 320 -13.18 -17.87 -24.87
CA THR A 320 -12.95 -16.53 -25.40
C THR A 320 -12.60 -15.54 -24.26
N PRO A 321 -11.51 -14.76 -24.38
CA PRO A 321 -11.24 -13.66 -23.46
C PRO A 321 -12.47 -12.77 -23.30
N LEU A 322 -12.81 -12.40 -22.06
CA LEU A 322 -13.92 -11.49 -21.80
C LEU A 322 -13.71 -10.20 -22.61
N PRO A 323 -14.79 -9.67 -23.23
CA PRO A 323 -14.69 -8.43 -24.00
C PRO A 323 -14.09 -7.33 -23.13
N MET A 324 -13.18 -6.57 -23.72
CA MET A 324 -12.50 -5.51 -23.01
C MET A 324 -13.51 -4.47 -22.54
N PRO A 325 -13.51 -4.09 -21.24
CA PRO A 325 -14.25 -2.93 -20.82
C PRO A 325 -13.77 -1.69 -21.61
N PRO A 326 -14.69 -0.77 -22.00
CA PRO A 326 -14.29 0.47 -22.64
C PRO A 326 -13.31 1.27 -21.77
N PRO A 327 -12.56 2.23 -22.35
CA PRO A 327 -11.53 2.98 -21.61
C PRO A 327 -12.07 3.85 -20.49
N ASN A 328 -13.33 4.24 -20.61
CA ASN A 328 -14.08 4.98 -19.61
C ASN A 328 -14.88 4.07 -18.68
N TYR A 329 -14.69 2.74 -18.76
CA TYR A 329 -15.50 1.79 -18.00
C TYR A 329 -15.54 2.07 -16.50
N PHE A 330 -14.54 2.72 -15.90
CA PHE A 330 -14.67 3.15 -14.51
C PHE A 330 -15.63 4.32 -14.27
N ASN A 331 -15.67 5.28 -15.19
CA ASN A 331 -16.66 6.37 -15.16
C ASN A 331 -18.03 5.89 -15.69
N ASP A 332 -18.06 4.82 -16.48
CA ASP A 332 -19.29 4.22 -17.00
C ASP A 332 -19.85 3.15 -16.04
N LEU A 333 -18.99 2.54 -15.20
CA LEU A 333 -19.36 1.72 -14.05
C LEU A 333 -20.21 2.53 -13.07
N GLU A 334 -20.01 3.85 -13.00
CA GLU A 334 -20.84 4.80 -12.24
C GLU A 334 -22.31 4.87 -12.76
N ASN A 335 -22.57 4.43 -13.99
CA ASN A 335 -23.91 4.46 -14.58
C ASN A 335 -24.62 3.09 -14.60
N ASP A 336 -23.88 2.00 -14.38
CA ASP A 336 -24.37 0.62 -14.28
C ASP A 336 -24.05 0.09 -12.86
N GLU A 337 -24.20 0.97 -11.86
CA GLU A 337 -23.76 0.73 -10.49
C GLU A 337 -24.64 -0.32 -9.84
N LEU A 338 -24.02 -1.47 -9.57
CA LEU A 338 -24.35 -2.24 -8.38
C LEU A 338 -24.40 -1.25 -7.21
N THR A 339 -25.59 -0.92 -6.74
CA THR A 339 -25.76 0.01 -5.61
C THR A 339 -25.03 -0.55 -4.40
N LEU A 340 -24.65 0.30 -3.43
CA LEU A 340 -23.98 -0.17 -2.21
C LEU A 340 -24.78 -1.29 -1.53
N GLU A 341 -26.10 -1.12 -1.44
CA GLU A 341 -27.02 -2.13 -0.91
C GLU A 341 -26.95 -3.45 -1.69
N SER A 342 -26.98 -3.41 -3.03
CA SER A 342 -26.86 -4.61 -3.86
C SER A 342 -25.47 -5.25 -3.75
N ALA A 343 -24.42 -4.46 -3.57
CA ALA A 343 -23.06 -4.95 -3.36
C ALA A 343 -22.93 -5.71 -2.04
N LEU A 344 -23.46 -5.14 -0.95
CA LEU A 344 -23.49 -5.76 0.37
C LEU A 344 -24.35 -7.03 0.37
N ALA A 345 -25.51 -7.00 -0.29
CA ALA A 345 -26.37 -8.17 -0.46
C ALA A 345 -25.65 -9.30 -1.22
N GLU A 346 -24.92 -8.98 -2.29
CA GLU A 346 -24.16 -9.99 -3.05
C GLU A 346 -22.98 -10.54 -2.24
N ILE A 347 -22.27 -9.69 -1.47
CA ILE A 347 -21.23 -10.15 -0.52
C ILE A 347 -21.85 -11.14 0.47
N GLN A 348 -22.93 -10.74 1.14
CA GLN A 348 -23.60 -11.57 2.15
C GLN A 348 -24.10 -12.90 1.58
N LYS A 349 -24.65 -12.88 0.37
CA LYS A 349 -25.06 -14.08 -0.35
C LYS A 349 -23.90 -15.03 -0.64
N ILE A 350 -22.71 -14.51 -0.95
CA ILE A 350 -21.54 -15.32 -1.30
C ILE A 350 -20.84 -15.84 -0.03
N THR A 351 -20.68 -15.01 0.99
CA THR A 351 -19.93 -15.33 2.22
C THR A 351 -20.81 -15.96 3.31
N ASN A 352 -22.13 -15.93 3.15
CA ASN A 352 -23.15 -16.25 4.16
C ASN A 352 -23.04 -15.39 5.43
N GLN A 353 -22.39 -14.23 5.37
CA GLN A 353 -22.18 -13.32 6.50
C GLN A 353 -22.19 -11.85 6.02
N PRO A 354 -22.60 -10.88 6.85
CA PRO A 354 -22.41 -9.47 6.51
C PRO A 354 -20.93 -9.17 6.26
N LEU A 355 -20.65 -8.06 5.55
CA LEU A 355 -19.28 -7.61 5.35
C LEU A 355 -18.66 -7.26 6.71
N LYS A 356 -17.64 -8.02 7.11
CA LYS A 356 -16.85 -7.79 8.32
C LYS A 356 -15.54 -7.07 8.00
N LEU A 357 -15.30 -5.95 8.67
CA LEU A 357 -14.12 -5.12 8.48
C LEU A 357 -13.36 -4.92 9.78
N PHE A 358 -12.04 -4.98 9.66
CA PHE A 358 -11.11 -4.43 10.63
C PHE A 358 -10.52 -3.15 10.01
N LEU A 359 -10.57 -2.01 10.71
CA LEU A 359 -10.12 -0.73 10.13
C LEU A 359 -8.80 -0.26 10.75
N ASP A 360 -7.75 -0.11 9.95
CA ASP A 360 -6.52 0.56 10.37
C ASP A 360 -6.62 2.08 10.12
N LEU A 361 -6.78 2.83 11.21
CA LEU A 361 -7.02 4.28 11.19
C LEU A 361 -5.73 5.06 10.93
N LYS A 362 -5.62 5.63 9.73
CA LYS A 362 -4.47 6.45 9.31
C LYS A 362 -4.67 7.94 9.53
N SER A 363 -5.91 8.42 9.44
CA SER A 363 -6.21 9.85 9.59
C SER A 363 -5.96 10.34 11.02
N ARG A 364 -5.17 11.42 11.11
CA ARG A 364 -4.67 12.04 12.35
C ARG A 364 -5.60 13.14 12.84
N TYR A 365 -5.67 13.33 14.16
CA TYR A 365 -6.41 14.41 14.82
C TYR A 365 -7.92 14.45 14.53
N ILE A 366 -8.50 13.29 14.21
CA ILE A 366 -9.94 13.14 14.05
C ILE A 366 -10.56 12.91 15.44
N PRO A 367 -11.60 13.67 15.83
CA PRO A 367 -12.27 13.45 17.10
C PRO A 367 -12.84 12.04 17.21
N LYS A 368 -12.73 11.43 18.39
CA LYS A 368 -13.21 10.06 18.65
C LYS A 368 -14.70 9.88 18.36
N LYS A 369 -15.50 10.91 18.66
CA LYS A 369 -16.93 10.93 18.35
C LYS A 369 -17.19 10.80 16.84
N VAL A 370 -16.40 11.46 16.00
CA VAL A 370 -16.55 11.36 14.54
C VAL A 370 -16.25 9.93 14.05
N TRP A 371 -15.22 9.28 14.61
CA TRP A 371 -14.98 7.86 14.33
C TRP A 371 -16.14 6.99 14.81
N ALA A 372 -16.64 7.22 16.03
CA ALA A 372 -17.74 6.46 16.59
C ALA A 372 -19.02 6.58 15.74
N ASP A 373 -19.39 7.80 15.35
CA ASP A 373 -20.56 8.07 14.51
C ASP A 373 -20.42 7.39 13.13
N LEU A 374 -19.21 7.41 12.54
CA LEU A 374 -18.93 6.70 11.29
C LEU A 374 -19.09 5.17 11.44
N LEU A 375 -18.60 4.60 12.53
CA LEU A 375 -18.72 3.16 12.81
C LEU A 375 -20.17 2.74 13.04
N LEU A 376 -20.96 3.57 13.74
CA LEU A 376 -22.39 3.35 13.92
C LEU A 376 -23.12 3.43 12.58
N HIS A 377 -22.80 4.41 11.75
CA HIS A 377 -23.38 4.50 10.40
C HIS A 377 -23.04 3.28 9.53
N MET A 378 -21.79 2.81 9.56
CA MET A 378 -21.39 1.58 8.86
C MET A 378 -22.22 0.38 9.33
N ARG A 379 -22.48 0.27 10.64
CA ARG A 379 -23.35 -0.78 11.20
C ARG A 379 -24.80 -0.65 10.73
N GLU A 380 -25.34 0.56 10.66
CA GLU A 380 -26.71 0.83 10.16
C GLU A 380 -26.90 0.36 8.71
N ILE A 381 -25.85 0.46 7.89
CA ILE A 381 -25.85 0.00 6.50
C ILE A 381 -25.39 -1.46 6.34
N ASN A 382 -25.43 -2.27 7.40
CA ASN A 382 -25.09 -3.70 7.40
C ASN A 382 -23.60 -4.00 7.10
N ILE A 383 -22.70 -3.12 7.51
CA ILE A 383 -21.25 -3.36 7.56
C ILE A 383 -20.85 -3.55 9.02
N GLU A 384 -20.34 -4.73 9.35
CA GLU A 384 -19.89 -5.06 10.71
C GLU A 384 -18.42 -4.66 10.87
N VAL A 385 -18.13 -3.68 11.72
CA VAL A 385 -16.75 -3.36 12.09
C VAL A 385 -16.41 -4.08 13.39
N THR A 386 -15.52 -5.06 13.33
CA THR A 386 -15.14 -5.92 14.46
C THR A 386 -14.05 -5.28 15.31
N GLY A 387 -13.18 -4.49 14.68
CA GLY A 387 -12.09 -3.79 15.37
C GLY A 387 -11.62 -2.55 14.62
N VAL A 388 -11.07 -1.62 15.41
CA VAL A 388 -10.33 -0.46 14.92
C VAL A 388 -8.92 -0.49 15.47
N GLY A 389 -7.96 -0.31 14.58
CA GLY A 389 -6.54 -0.33 14.90
C GLY A 389 -5.88 1.02 14.67
N SER A 390 -4.90 1.39 15.49
CA SER A 390 -4.04 2.55 15.20
C SER A 390 -2.69 2.45 15.89
N PHE A 391 -1.68 3.09 15.28
CA PHE A 391 -0.36 3.29 15.90
C PHE A 391 -0.34 4.41 16.95
N VAL A 392 -1.43 5.17 17.11
CA VAL A 392 -1.50 6.23 18.13
C VAL A 392 -2.65 6.01 19.09
N ILE A 393 -2.24 5.55 20.26
CA ILE A 393 -3.08 5.14 21.38
C ILE A 393 -4.07 6.24 21.78
N SER A 394 -3.64 7.51 21.83
CA SER A 394 -4.48 8.62 22.30
C SER A 394 -5.66 8.91 21.37
N GLU A 395 -5.52 8.66 20.07
CA GLU A 395 -6.59 8.85 19.08
C GLU A 395 -7.57 7.69 19.08
N LEU A 396 -7.09 6.47 19.33
CA LEU A 396 -7.92 5.27 19.34
C LEU A 396 -8.72 5.11 20.63
N ARG A 397 -8.09 5.37 21.78
CA ARG A 397 -8.63 5.01 23.09
C ARG A 397 -9.94 5.71 23.42
N GLY A 398 -10.97 4.93 23.70
CA GLY A 398 -12.31 5.39 24.08
C GLY A 398 -13.30 5.46 22.92
N ILE A 399 -12.91 5.14 21.69
CA ILE A 399 -13.84 5.00 20.56
C ILE A 399 -14.83 3.86 20.83
N ALA A 400 -14.38 2.70 21.31
CA ALA A 400 -15.26 1.57 21.60
C ALA A 400 -16.33 1.92 22.64
N THR A 401 -15.98 2.70 23.66
CA THR A 401 -16.94 3.18 24.66
C THR A 401 -18.05 4.04 24.05
N LEU A 402 -17.74 4.81 22.99
CA LEU A 402 -18.71 5.65 22.29
C LEU A 402 -19.61 4.85 21.34
N VAL A 403 -19.09 3.78 20.73
CA VAL A 403 -19.85 2.91 19.81
C VAL A 403 -20.70 1.87 20.55
N GLY A 404 -20.30 1.49 21.77
CA GLY A 404 -20.91 0.42 22.55
C GLY A 404 -20.26 -0.94 22.29
N THR A 405 -21.04 -2.02 22.36
CA THR A 405 -20.52 -3.38 22.20
C THR A 405 -20.14 -3.70 20.76
N GLY A 406 -19.18 -4.61 20.59
CA GLY A 406 -18.85 -5.23 19.29
C GLY A 406 -17.76 -4.55 18.47
N VAL A 407 -17.09 -3.51 18.99
CA VAL A 407 -15.88 -2.95 18.37
C VAL A 407 -14.71 -3.06 19.34
N GLU A 408 -13.64 -3.71 18.90
CA GLU A 408 -12.40 -3.83 19.66
C GLU A 408 -11.41 -2.70 19.30
N GLU A 409 -10.76 -2.12 20.31
CA GLU A 409 -9.63 -1.21 20.12
C GLU A 409 -8.31 -1.98 20.09
N VAL A 410 -7.57 -1.87 18.99
CA VAL A 410 -6.29 -2.56 18.79
C VAL A 410 -5.13 -1.58 18.66
N PHE A 411 -4.17 -1.65 19.56
CA PHE A 411 -3.00 -0.76 19.54
C PHE A 411 -1.85 -1.40 18.73
N PHE A 412 -1.45 -0.73 17.65
CA PHE A 412 -0.37 -1.19 16.78
C PHE A 412 1.00 -0.66 17.21
N PHE A 413 2.02 -1.51 17.09
CA PHE A 413 3.41 -1.19 17.39
C PHE A 413 4.35 -1.66 16.28
N HIS A 414 5.35 -0.84 15.94
CA HIS A 414 6.35 -1.22 14.94
C HIS A 414 7.26 -2.34 15.43
N THR A 415 7.49 -2.46 16.75
CA THR A 415 8.30 -3.52 17.36
C THR A 415 7.81 -3.91 18.76
N CYS A 416 8.26 -5.07 19.27
CA CYS A 416 8.11 -5.42 20.69
C CYS A 416 8.74 -4.37 21.63
N GLY A 417 9.82 -3.70 21.23
CA GLY A 417 10.45 -2.66 22.05
C GLY A 417 9.58 -1.41 22.20
N ASP A 418 8.79 -1.07 21.18
CA ASP A 418 7.82 0.02 21.29
C ASP A 418 6.69 -0.32 22.27
N LEU A 419 6.19 -1.57 22.21
CA LEU A 419 5.22 -2.10 23.17
C LEU A 419 5.77 -2.03 24.61
N GLN A 420 6.99 -2.55 24.83
CA GLN A 420 7.64 -2.53 26.15
C GLN A 420 7.68 -1.12 26.72
N ARG A 421 8.12 -0.14 25.92
CA ARG A 421 8.17 1.26 26.33
C ARG A 421 6.79 1.82 26.64
N ALA A 422 5.77 1.52 25.83
CA ALA A 422 4.42 2.00 26.06
C ALA A 422 3.83 1.46 27.37
N LEU A 423 4.14 0.21 27.74
CA LEU A 423 3.77 -0.38 29.03
C LEU A 423 4.42 0.35 30.21
N HIS A 424 5.73 0.60 30.14
CA HIS A 424 6.44 1.35 31.20
C HIS A 424 5.98 2.80 31.36
N LYS A 425 5.41 3.38 30.31
CA LYS A 425 4.83 4.72 30.35
C LYS A 425 3.37 4.74 30.81
N GLY A 426 2.78 3.58 31.11
CA GLY A 426 1.35 3.47 31.43
C GLY A 426 0.43 3.81 30.26
N TRP A 427 0.93 3.83 29.03
CA TRP A 427 0.11 4.08 27.84
C TRP A 427 -0.73 2.87 27.48
N ILE A 428 -0.23 1.67 27.73
CA ILE A 428 -1.00 0.42 27.62
C ILE A 428 -1.43 -0.02 29.02
N ARG A 429 -2.69 -0.41 29.11
CA ARG A 429 -3.41 -0.80 30.32
C ARG A 429 -3.58 -2.31 30.36
N LYS A 430 -4.03 -2.79 31.51
CA LYS A 430 -4.42 -4.18 31.67
C LYS A 430 -5.54 -4.54 30.68
N ASP A 431 -5.49 -5.75 30.13
CA ASP A 431 -6.50 -6.32 29.23
C ASP A 431 -6.60 -5.66 27.83
N ASP A 432 -5.74 -4.67 27.53
CA ASP A 432 -5.65 -4.06 26.20
C ASP A 432 -5.29 -5.09 25.12
N THR A 433 -5.86 -4.91 23.92
CA THR A 433 -5.51 -5.67 22.72
C THR A 433 -4.46 -4.97 21.90
N ILE A 434 -3.37 -5.66 21.61
CA ILE A 434 -2.20 -5.11 20.95
C ILE A 434 -1.73 -6.00 19.81
N PHE A 435 -1.14 -5.36 18.81
CA PHE A 435 -0.46 -6.03 17.70
C PHE A 435 0.88 -5.37 17.46
N PHE A 436 1.91 -6.18 17.20
CA PHE A 436 3.22 -5.65 16.82
C PHE A 436 3.81 -6.40 15.63
N ASN A 437 4.79 -5.80 14.95
CA ASN A 437 5.43 -6.46 13.81
C ASN A 437 6.30 -7.65 14.27
N GLY A 438 5.95 -8.85 13.81
CA GLY A 438 6.65 -10.11 14.11
C GLY A 438 8.10 -10.13 13.65
N GLY A 439 8.46 -9.32 12.66
CA GLY A 439 9.85 -9.10 12.26
C GLY A 439 10.76 -8.69 13.42
N SER A 440 10.22 -7.99 14.44
CA SER A 440 10.99 -7.60 15.63
C SER A 440 11.43 -8.80 16.47
N MET A 441 10.69 -9.91 16.45
CA MET A 441 11.01 -11.15 17.16
C MET A 441 12.09 -11.97 16.47
N LEU A 442 12.34 -11.72 15.18
CA LEU A 442 13.37 -12.42 14.43
C LEU A 442 14.75 -11.88 14.81
N TRP A 443 15.67 -12.81 15.00
CA TRP A 443 17.04 -12.56 15.37
C TRP A 443 17.83 -12.07 14.14
N GLU A 444 18.37 -10.85 14.20
CA GLU A 444 19.46 -10.43 13.32
C GLU A 444 20.78 -10.96 13.87
N PHE A 445 21.49 -11.82 13.12
CA PHE A 445 22.73 -12.51 13.52
C PHE A 445 23.58 -11.78 14.60
N PRO A 446 24.00 -12.46 15.70
CA PRO A 446 24.64 -11.79 16.85
C PRO A 446 26.03 -11.19 16.58
N ASN A 447 26.68 -11.49 15.46
CA ASN A 447 28.15 -11.36 15.36
C ASN A 447 28.66 -10.45 14.23
N THR A 448 27.92 -9.41 13.82
CA THR A 448 28.59 -8.26 13.20
C THR A 448 28.71 -7.14 14.23
N PRO A 449 29.87 -7.00 14.88
CA PRO A 449 30.12 -5.90 15.80
C PRO A 449 29.73 -4.58 15.13
N ARG A 450 29.06 -3.70 15.88
CA ARG A 450 28.58 -2.40 15.36
C ARG A 450 29.70 -1.58 14.72
N LYS A 451 30.96 -1.74 15.19
CA LYS A 451 32.18 -1.14 14.63
C LYS A 451 32.62 -1.75 13.29
N LEU A 452 32.30 -3.02 13.01
CA LEU A 452 32.62 -3.72 11.75
C LEU A 452 31.54 -3.57 10.67
N ARG A 453 30.30 -3.14 10.99
CA ARG A 453 29.28 -2.80 9.98
C ARG A 453 29.71 -1.65 9.05
N GLY A 454 30.55 -0.74 9.52
CA GLY A 454 31.12 0.34 8.69
C GLY A 454 32.27 -0.11 7.79
N ALA A 455 33.13 -1.02 8.28
CA ALA A 455 34.37 -1.40 7.61
C ALA A 455 34.25 -2.65 6.70
N LEU A 456 33.36 -3.61 7.01
CA LEU A 456 33.18 -4.85 6.22
C LEU A 456 32.08 -4.76 5.17
N SER A 457 31.57 -3.57 4.92
CA SER A 457 30.30 -3.43 4.21
C SER A 457 30.38 -3.79 2.72
N SER A 458 31.52 -3.69 2.03
CA SER A 458 31.59 -4.07 0.61
C SER A 458 31.93 -5.55 0.40
N SER A 459 32.94 -6.07 1.08
CA SER A 459 33.46 -7.43 0.86
C SER A 459 32.58 -8.53 1.44
N ILE A 460 31.96 -8.31 2.62
CA ILE A 460 30.98 -9.26 3.16
C ILE A 460 29.66 -9.17 2.40
N ARG A 461 29.24 -7.98 1.92
CA ARG A 461 28.11 -7.88 0.99
C ARG A 461 28.38 -8.64 -0.31
N GLN A 462 29.62 -8.66 -0.82
CA GLN A 462 30.00 -9.47 -1.98
C GLN A 462 30.06 -10.97 -1.66
N LEU A 463 30.59 -11.37 -0.50
CA LEU A 463 30.60 -12.77 -0.07
C LEU A 463 29.19 -13.29 0.23
N TRP A 464 28.26 -12.45 0.70
CA TRP A 464 26.86 -12.81 0.90
C TRP A 464 26.03 -12.75 -0.37
N ALA A 465 26.40 -11.90 -1.33
CA ALA A 465 25.88 -12.02 -2.70
C ALA A 465 26.35 -13.33 -3.37
N LYS A 466 27.45 -13.94 -2.88
CA LYS A 466 27.99 -15.22 -3.34
C LYS A 466 27.52 -16.43 -2.51
N GLY A 467 27.28 -16.27 -1.21
CA GLY A 467 26.70 -17.27 -0.33
C GLY A 467 25.24 -17.50 -0.71
N GLY A 468 24.88 -18.73 -1.07
CA GLY A 468 23.54 -19.02 -1.55
C GLY A 468 22.48 -18.60 -0.52
N SER A 469 21.41 -17.95 -0.98
CA SER A 469 20.26 -17.51 -0.16
C SER A 469 19.76 -18.57 0.85
N LYS A 470 19.98 -19.86 0.57
CA LYS A 470 19.65 -20.99 1.46
C LYS A 470 20.38 -20.94 2.81
N GLU A 471 21.67 -20.60 2.85
CA GLU A 471 22.45 -20.58 4.11
C GLU A 471 21.98 -19.49 5.07
N ILE A 472 21.64 -18.31 4.53
CA ILE A 472 21.14 -17.20 5.34
C ILE A 472 19.75 -17.54 5.90
N LYS A 473 18.88 -18.16 5.10
CA LYS A 473 17.56 -18.61 5.55
C LYS A 473 17.64 -19.61 6.72
N MET A 474 18.59 -20.54 6.68
CA MET A 474 18.81 -21.51 7.76
C MET A 474 19.26 -20.87 9.09
N SER A 475 19.64 -19.59 9.08
CA SER A 475 20.09 -18.89 10.28
C SER A 475 19.00 -18.16 11.05
N TYR A 476 17.80 -18.03 10.50
CA TYR A 476 16.71 -17.34 11.18
C TYR A 476 16.38 -18.04 12.49
N LYS A 477 16.37 -17.26 13.56
CA LYS A 477 16.06 -17.68 14.92
C LYS A 477 15.16 -16.64 15.57
N LEU A 478 14.44 -17.04 16.61
CA LEU A 478 13.75 -16.09 17.46
C LEU A 478 14.74 -15.44 18.42
N ARG A 479 14.48 -14.17 18.76
CA ARG A 479 15.24 -13.46 19.80
C ARG A 479 14.93 -14.05 21.19
N PRO A 480 15.85 -13.94 22.16
CA PRO A 480 15.67 -14.57 23.47
C PRO A 480 14.41 -14.08 24.18
N TYR A 481 14.11 -12.78 24.09
CA TYR A 481 12.93 -12.19 24.71
C TYR A 481 11.61 -12.69 24.12
N ALA A 482 11.63 -13.23 22.90
CA ALA A 482 10.46 -13.77 22.22
C ALA A 482 10.21 -15.25 22.57
N LEU A 483 11.20 -15.95 23.13
CA LEU A 483 11.03 -17.34 23.53
C LEU A 483 10.07 -17.41 24.72
N CYS A 484 8.97 -18.13 24.53
CA CYS A 484 8.02 -18.45 25.59
C CYS A 484 8.50 -19.74 26.26
N SER A 485 8.68 -19.73 27.58
CA SER A 485 9.12 -20.90 28.33
C SER A 485 8.03 -21.32 29.30
N PRO A 486 7.54 -22.58 29.24
CA PRO A 486 6.49 -23.04 30.13
C PRO A 486 6.96 -23.25 31.57
N LEU A 487 8.26 -23.43 31.80
CA LEU A 487 8.87 -23.56 33.12
C LEU A 487 10.35 -23.15 33.06
N SER A 488 10.72 -22.13 33.84
CA SER A 488 12.08 -21.99 34.40
C SER A 488 13.23 -22.20 33.41
N ALA A 489 13.27 -21.47 32.29
CA ALA A 489 14.49 -21.48 31.48
C ALA A 489 15.67 -20.97 32.32
N PRO A 490 16.82 -21.68 32.30
CA PRO A 490 17.96 -21.40 33.14
C PRO A 490 18.40 -19.97 32.93
N SER A 491 18.83 -19.33 34.01
CA SER A 491 19.41 -17.98 34.06
C SER A 491 20.45 -17.79 32.95
N THR A 492 20.02 -17.46 31.73
CA THR A 492 20.89 -16.77 30.80
C THR A 492 21.17 -15.45 31.48
N PRO A 493 22.41 -15.18 31.95
CA PRO A 493 22.69 -14.07 32.86
C PRO A 493 22.44 -12.68 32.26
N PHE A 494 21.95 -12.62 31.02
CA PHE A 494 21.80 -11.43 30.20
C PHE A 494 20.35 -11.03 29.89
N LEU A 495 19.35 -11.82 30.30
CA LEU A 495 17.95 -11.47 30.04
C LEU A 495 17.14 -11.59 31.32
N GLN A 496 16.69 -10.46 31.84
CA GLN A 496 15.83 -10.37 33.02
C GLN A 496 14.36 -10.54 32.60
N SER A 497 13.95 -10.01 31.43
CA SER A 497 12.56 -10.06 30.98
C SER A 497 12.32 -10.62 29.56
N THR A 498 11.17 -11.28 29.41
CA THR A 498 10.64 -11.80 28.14
C THR A 498 9.28 -11.17 27.83
N LEU A 499 8.80 -11.29 26.59
CA LEU A 499 7.46 -10.87 26.20
C LEU A 499 6.39 -11.55 27.07
N GLN A 500 6.55 -12.84 27.36
CA GLN A 500 5.64 -13.60 28.22
C GLN A 500 5.50 -13.00 29.63
N HIS A 501 6.58 -12.45 30.22
CA HIS A 501 6.50 -11.77 31.51
C HIS A 501 5.58 -10.54 31.44
N TYR A 502 5.67 -9.73 30.38
CA TYR A 502 4.81 -8.56 30.20
C TYR A 502 3.36 -8.97 29.91
N VAL A 503 3.13 -9.97 29.04
CA VAL A 503 1.78 -10.47 28.75
C VAL A 503 1.10 -10.98 30.03
N SER A 504 1.82 -11.72 30.86
CA SER A 504 1.27 -12.23 32.12
C SER A 504 0.99 -11.12 33.13
N HIS A 505 1.91 -10.16 33.29
CA HIS A 505 1.79 -9.07 34.25
C HIS A 505 0.62 -8.12 33.92
N TYR A 506 0.47 -7.77 32.66
CA TYR A 506 -0.56 -6.83 32.19
C TYR A 506 -1.80 -7.52 31.63
N SER A 507 -1.89 -8.86 31.67
CA SER A 507 -3.00 -9.63 31.10
C SER A 507 -3.34 -9.22 29.65
N LEU A 508 -2.31 -9.03 28.82
CA LEU A 508 -2.48 -8.47 27.47
C LEU A 508 -3.12 -9.47 26.51
N ASN A 509 -3.90 -8.94 25.57
CA ASN A 509 -4.38 -9.66 24.41
C ASN A 509 -3.44 -9.40 23.22
N VAL A 510 -2.56 -10.35 22.90
CA VAL A 510 -1.46 -10.11 21.95
C VAL A 510 -1.68 -10.84 20.65
N GLY A 511 -1.59 -10.07 19.56
CA GLY A 511 -1.42 -10.57 18.20
C GLY A 511 -0.10 -10.11 17.59
N VAL A 512 0.26 -10.76 16.48
CA VAL A 512 1.41 -10.38 15.68
C VAL A 512 0.94 -10.04 14.27
N TYR A 513 1.41 -8.95 13.69
CA TYR A 513 1.25 -8.73 12.24
C TYR A 513 2.61 -8.82 11.58
N VAL A 514 2.64 -9.03 10.27
CA VAL A 514 3.89 -8.95 9.50
C VAL A 514 3.62 -8.24 8.19
N GLN A 515 4.60 -7.46 7.76
CA GLN A 515 4.60 -6.97 6.39
C GLN A 515 5.08 -8.10 5.49
N GLU A 516 4.21 -8.58 4.60
CA GLU A 516 4.37 -9.81 3.83
C GLU A 516 5.59 -9.77 2.90
N PHE A 517 6.01 -8.58 2.52
CA PHE A 517 7.22 -8.37 1.72
C PHE A 517 8.48 -8.18 2.57
N ALA A 518 8.35 -8.01 3.88
CA ALA A 518 9.46 -7.83 4.81
C ALA A 518 9.97 -9.17 5.36
N ILE A 519 9.17 -10.24 5.25
CA ILE A 519 9.56 -11.61 5.59
C ILE A 519 9.54 -12.52 4.36
N ASP A 520 10.37 -13.56 4.37
CA ASP A 520 10.33 -14.64 3.39
C ASP A 520 9.62 -15.88 3.94
N GLU A 521 9.58 -16.96 3.16
CA GLU A 521 8.86 -18.17 3.54
C GLU A 521 9.39 -18.85 4.83
N VAL A 522 10.69 -18.72 5.10
CA VAL A 522 11.33 -19.38 6.25
C VAL A 522 11.05 -18.57 7.51
N ALA A 523 11.19 -17.25 7.41
CA ALA A 523 10.79 -16.34 8.48
C ALA A 523 9.30 -16.47 8.82
N ALA A 524 8.42 -16.53 7.80
CA ALA A 524 7.00 -16.77 7.99
C ALA A 524 6.74 -18.10 8.71
N SER A 525 7.37 -19.19 8.27
CA SER A 525 7.23 -20.51 8.90
C SER A 525 7.64 -20.52 10.38
N ILE A 526 8.74 -19.86 10.72
CA ILE A 526 9.22 -19.71 12.12
C ILE A 526 8.19 -18.95 12.96
N LEU A 527 7.71 -17.80 12.47
CA LEU A 527 6.74 -16.97 13.19
C LEU A 527 5.41 -17.70 13.39
N ILE A 528 4.88 -18.33 12.34
CA ILE A 528 3.61 -19.08 12.40
C ILE A 528 3.72 -20.22 13.40
N THR A 529 4.78 -21.04 13.31
CA THR A 529 5.01 -22.15 14.24
C THR A 529 5.07 -21.65 15.68
N HIS A 530 5.79 -20.55 15.90
CA HIS A 530 5.96 -20.00 17.24
C HIS A 530 4.66 -19.44 17.82
N VAL A 531 3.87 -18.70 17.02
CA VAL A 531 2.57 -18.16 17.43
C VAL A 531 1.60 -19.29 17.75
N ASN A 532 1.48 -20.29 16.87
CA ASN A 532 0.61 -21.45 17.07
C ASN A 532 0.98 -22.27 18.32
N ASN A 533 2.26 -22.42 18.62
CA ASN A 533 2.72 -23.19 19.78
C ASN A 533 2.58 -22.44 21.12
N ASN A 534 2.32 -21.12 21.09
CA ASN A 534 2.26 -20.29 22.29
C ASN A 534 0.97 -19.46 22.35
N PRO A 535 -0.22 -20.07 22.26
CA PRO A 535 -1.50 -19.35 22.26
C PRO A 535 -1.78 -18.62 23.59
N HIS A 536 -1.12 -19.03 24.69
CA HIS A 536 -1.18 -18.34 25.98
C HIS A 536 -0.46 -16.98 25.97
N VAL A 537 0.48 -16.76 25.04
CA VAL A 537 1.12 -15.47 24.80
C VAL A 537 0.45 -14.76 23.63
N PHE A 538 0.23 -15.46 22.51
CA PHE A 538 -0.33 -14.91 21.27
C PHE A 538 -1.79 -15.31 21.08
N ASN A 539 -2.64 -14.97 22.04
CA ASN A 539 -4.04 -15.39 22.03
C ASN A 539 -4.85 -14.80 20.86
N ARG A 540 -4.40 -13.67 20.27
CA ARG A 540 -4.98 -13.11 19.04
C ARG A 540 -4.38 -13.66 17.75
N GLY A 541 -3.40 -14.56 17.84
CA GLY A 541 -2.81 -15.20 16.67
C GLY A 541 -1.92 -14.28 15.85
N MET A 542 -1.94 -14.47 14.53
CA MET A 542 -1.09 -13.72 13.62
C MET A 542 -1.86 -13.24 12.38
N ALA A 543 -1.83 -11.94 12.16
CA ALA A 543 -2.36 -11.30 10.97
C ALA A 543 -1.37 -11.44 9.81
N TRP A 544 -1.85 -12.05 8.72
CA TRP A 544 -1.05 -12.39 7.54
C TRP A 544 -1.89 -12.19 6.28
N GLY A 545 -1.33 -11.49 5.29
CA GLY A 545 -1.96 -11.27 3.99
C GLY A 545 -1.72 -12.39 2.97
N GLY A 546 -1.03 -13.47 3.31
CA GLY A 546 -0.95 -14.64 2.43
C GLY A 546 -2.10 -15.63 2.66
N ILE A 547 -2.11 -16.72 1.88
CA ILE A 547 -3.06 -17.82 2.08
C ILE A 547 -2.52 -18.72 3.19
N SER A 548 -3.35 -19.07 4.17
CA SER A 548 -2.94 -20.01 5.23
C SER A 548 -2.40 -21.31 4.62
N GLY A 549 -1.27 -21.79 5.14
CA GLY A 549 -0.62 -23.01 4.69
C GLY A 549 0.23 -22.88 3.42
N LYS A 550 0.19 -21.75 2.69
CA LYS A 550 0.90 -21.60 1.41
C LYS A 550 1.54 -20.23 1.21
N THR A 551 2.76 -20.23 0.70
CA THR A 551 3.47 -19.02 0.24
C THR A 551 4.23 -19.28 -1.06
N ILE A 552 4.78 -18.24 -1.67
CA ILE A 552 5.55 -18.34 -2.92
C ILE A 552 7.03 -18.20 -2.63
N SER A 553 7.82 -19.09 -3.23
CA SER A 553 9.28 -19.01 -3.20
C SER A 553 9.75 -17.68 -3.81
N GLY A 554 10.73 -17.04 -3.17
CA GLY A 554 11.35 -15.86 -3.76
C GLY A 554 10.50 -14.58 -3.68
N VAL A 555 9.49 -14.52 -2.81
CA VAL A 555 9.03 -13.26 -2.21
C VAL A 555 10.13 -12.75 -1.28
N GLN A 556 11.29 -12.42 -1.85
CA GLN A 556 12.40 -11.91 -1.07
C GLN A 556 12.22 -10.41 -0.85
N PRO A 557 12.32 -9.93 0.40
CA PRO A 557 12.52 -8.52 0.68
C PRO A 557 13.77 -8.03 -0.02
N SER A 558 13.56 -7.10 -0.95
CA SER A 558 14.59 -6.18 -1.45
C SER A 558 15.76 -6.78 -2.27
N SER A 559 16.60 -5.87 -2.78
CA SER A 559 17.88 -6.11 -3.42
C SER A 559 18.91 -6.87 -2.58
N PHE A 560 18.65 -7.02 -1.28
CA PHE A 560 19.63 -7.46 -0.28
C PHE A 560 19.55 -8.96 0.06
N GLY A 561 18.60 -9.71 -0.52
CA GLY A 561 18.53 -11.17 -0.40
C GLY A 561 18.08 -11.72 0.96
N ASN A 562 17.80 -10.86 1.94
CA ASN A 562 17.47 -11.22 3.33
C ASN A 562 16.23 -10.49 3.85
N THR A 563 15.42 -11.18 4.65
CA THR A 563 14.37 -10.57 5.48
C THR A 563 14.96 -9.91 6.71
N ASP A 564 14.62 -8.64 6.91
CA ASP A 564 14.76 -7.97 8.20
C ASP A 564 13.44 -7.96 8.99
N GLY A 565 12.34 -8.44 8.39
CA GLY A 565 11.00 -8.48 8.95
C GLY A 565 10.36 -7.11 9.23
N LEU A 566 11.13 -6.03 9.19
CA LEU A 566 10.73 -4.70 9.63
C LEU A 566 10.72 -3.69 8.47
N TRP A 567 11.46 -3.93 7.39
CA TRP A 567 11.60 -3.00 6.27
C TRP A 567 11.90 -1.56 6.73
N ALA A 568 11.02 -0.59 6.43
CA ALA A 568 11.15 0.80 6.86
C ALA A 568 10.85 0.98 8.36
N GLN A 569 10.10 0.07 8.98
CA GLN A 569 9.73 0.13 10.39
C GLN A 569 10.95 0.01 11.32
N ARG A 570 12.05 -0.61 10.86
CA ARG A 570 13.32 -0.68 11.62
C ARG A 570 13.92 0.68 11.95
N LEU A 571 13.58 1.71 11.17
CA LEU A 571 14.10 3.07 11.36
C LEU A 571 13.35 3.84 12.46
N VAL A 572 12.14 3.38 12.79
CA VAL A 572 11.25 4.06 13.73
C VAL A 572 11.04 3.27 15.01
N GLY A 573 11.16 1.94 14.96
CA GLY A 573 10.93 1.07 16.09
C GLY A 573 12.09 0.96 17.07
N ARG A 574 11.77 0.68 18.34
CA ARG A 574 12.76 0.47 19.41
C ARG A 574 13.17 -0.98 19.56
N SER A 575 14.37 -1.19 20.07
CA SER A 575 14.82 -2.52 20.52
C SER A 575 14.23 -2.86 21.88
N TRP A 576 14.01 -4.15 22.12
CA TRP A 576 13.69 -4.68 23.46
C TRP A 576 14.85 -4.43 24.44
N ASP A 577 14.52 -3.97 25.64
CA ASP A 577 15.44 -3.86 26.78
C ASP A 577 15.30 -5.09 27.66
N GLY A 578 16.26 -6.03 27.52
CA GLY A 578 16.24 -7.28 28.26
C GLY A 578 16.48 -7.13 29.77
N ASN A 579 16.91 -5.95 30.24
CA ASN A 579 17.19 -5.69 31.65
C ASN A 579 16.03 -5.02 32.39
N ARG A 580 14.91 -4.76 31.72
CA ARG A 580 13.74 -4.13 32.35
C ARG A 580 12.66 -5.15 32.64
N MET A 581 12.18 -5.19 33.87
CA MET A 581 11.07 -6.05 34.29
C MET A 581 9.72 -5.33 34.19
N PRO A 582 8.61 -6.05 33.94
CA PRO A 582 7.29 -5.43 34.00
C PRO A 582 7.03 -4.85 35.40
N GLY A 583 6.39 -3.69 35.46
CA GLY A 583 6.12 -2.96 36.71
C GLY A 583 7.25 -2.02 37.18
N GLU A 584 8.46 -2.09 36.59
CA GLU A 584 9.47 -1.06 36.82
C GLU A 584 9.02 0.24 36.14
N GLU A 585 8.78 1.29 36.91
CA GLU A 585 8.48 2.60 36.32
C GLU A 585 9.69 3.08 35.50
N GLU A 586 9.46 3.73 34.35
CA GLU A 586 10.54 4.47 33.72
C GLU A 586 11.02 5.49 34.75
N PRO A 587 12.31 5.47 35.18
CA PRO A 587 12.81 6.54 36.01
C PRO A 587 12.52 7.80 35.23
N CYS A 588 11.67 8.66 35.79
CA CYS A 588 11.31 9.93 35.19
C CYS A 588 12.63 10.66 34.92
N SER A 589 13.16 10.49 33.71
CA SER A 589 14.33 11.23 33.28
C SER A 589 13.88 12.66 33.43
N PRO A 590 14.54 13.46 34.30
CA PRO A 590 14.15 14.84 34.49
C PRO A 590 14.13 15.45 33.10
N LEU A 591 12.93 15.77 32.62
CA LEU A 591 12.67 16.21 31.27
C LEU A 591 13.69 17.31 30.97
N HIS A 592 14.70 17.00 30.16
CA HIS A 592 15.36 18.04 29.39
C HIS A 592 14.29 18.53 28.42
N LEU A 593 13.52 19.51 28.91
CA LEU A 593 12.69 20.44 28.18
C LEU A 593 13.60 21.15 27.17
N ASN A 594 13.96 20.42 26.12
CA ASN A 594 14.51 21.02 24.93
C ASN A 594 13.29 21.57 24.19
N LYS A 595 12.91 22.81 24.52
CA LYS A 595 11.75 23.58 24.00
C LYS A 595 11.75 23.80 22.48
N ASN A 596 12.60 23.11 21.72
CA ASN A 596 12.84 23.34 20.28
C ASN A 596 12.68 22.06 19.44
N ARG A 597 11.58 21.31 19.59
CA ARG A 597 11.17 20.32 18.58
C ARG A 597 9.67 20.27 18.37
#